data_AF-A0A2H0VIF0-F1
#
_entry.id   AF-A0A2H0VIF0-F1
#
_cell.length_a   1.000
_cell.length_b   1.000
_cell.length_c   1.000
_cell.angle_alpha   90.00
_cell.angle_beta   90.00
_cell.angle_gamma   90.00
#
_symmetry.space_group_name_H-M   'P 1'
#
loop_
_entity.id
_entity.type
_entity.pdbx_description
1 polymer ?
#
loop_
_entity_poly.entity_id
_entity_poly.type
_entity_poly.pdbx_seq_one_letter_code
_entity_poly.pdbx_strand_id
1 'polypeptide(L)'
;MLKEGENKRFIPTPKRRRDGFTIMELLVAMTVFLVVVSIASGVFMQALRTQRNITNLSESLNNISLALERMSREMRFAFGFPQTIDSNQITFINASGRTVTYKLNGKVIERHLLGEGAEAITAEDVYVSNLRFIRNGGTKSPRITIVAEVTANDSPIQLQTTISSRILTDQ
;
A
#
# COMPACT_ATOMS: atom_id res chain seq x y z
N MET A 1 85.80 52.32 -8.54
CA MET A 1 85.05 51.77 -7.38
C MET A 1 84.25 50.58 -7.86
N LEU A 2 84.57 49.40 -7.32
CA LEU A 2 83.91 48.12 -7.57
C LEU A 2 82.55 48.07 -6.85
N LYS A 3 81.51 47.51 -7.48
CA LYS A 3 80.50 46.75 -6.74
C LYS A 3 80.18 45.46 -7.49
N GLU A 4 80.39 44.38 -6.75
CA GLU A 4 80.31 42.97 -7.11
C GLU A 4 78.96 42.58 -7.71
N GLY A 5 79.01 41.72 -8.73
CA GLY A 5 77.83 41.05 -9.27
C GLY A 5 77.40 39.90 -8.37
N GLU A 6 76.14 39.91 -7.93
CA GLU A 6 75.49 38.79 -7.25
C GLU A 6 75.49 37.54 -8.13
N ASN A 7 76.21 36.50 -7.70
CA ASN A 7 76.14 35.17 -8.28
C ASN A 7 74.98 34.39 -7.66
N LYS A 8 73.82 34.39 -8.32
CA LYS A 8 72.64 33.63 -7.88
C LYS A 8 72.86 32.14 -8.12
N ARG A 9 73.04 31.36 -7.04
CA ARG A 9 73.14 29.90 -7.08
C ARG A 9 71.86 29.29 -7.64
N PHE A 10 71.98 28.59 -8.77
CA PHE A 10 70.90 27.81 -9.37
C PHE A 10 70.65 26.56 -8.51
N ILE A 11 69.49 26.50 -7.83
CA ILE A 11 69.07 25.32 -7.08
C ILE A 11 68.22 24.45 -8.02
N PRO A 12 68.71 23.29 -8.49
CA PRO A 12 67.90 22.41 -9.32
C PRO A 12 66.77 21.82 -8.47
N THR A 13 65.52 22.10 -8.84
CA THR A 13 64.35 21.49 -8.20
C THR A 13 64.21 20.03 -8.68
N PRO A 14 63.88 19.08 -7.78
CA PRO A 14 63.74 17.68 -8.16
C PRO A 14 62.59 17.52 -9.16
N LYS A 15 62.89 16.97 -10.34
CA LYS A 15 61.92 16.68 -11.39
C LYS A 15 60.97 15.59 -10.90
N ARG A 16 59.72 15.94 -10.57
CA ARG A 16 58.67 14.98 -10.20
C ARG A 16 58.46 13.99 -11.37
N ARG A 17 58.62 12.69 -11.11
CA ARG A 17 58.20 11.65 -12.07
C ARG A 17 56.68 11.72 -12.23
N ARG A 18 56.23 11.84 -13.47
CA ARG A 18 54.81 11.74 -13.81
C ARG A 18 54.59 10.32 -14.26
N ASP A 19 54.29 9.45 -13.31
CA ASP A 19 53.97 8.06 -13.61
C ASP A 19 52.53 8.04 -14.16
N GLY A 20 52.36 7.53 -15.38
CA GLY A 20 51.07 7.37 -16.04
C GLY A 20 50.55 5.95 -15.88
N PHE A 21 49.25 5.76 -16.08
CA PHE A 21 48.63 4.44 -16.04
C PHE A 21 49.03 3.59 -17.23
N THR A 22 49.21 2.30 -16.99
CA THR A 22 49.41 1.29 -18.02
C THR A 22 48.07 0.91 -18.67
N ILE A 23 48.11 0.42 -19.91
CA ILE A 23 46.92 -0.07 -20.61
C ILE A 23 46.28 -1.24 -19.86
N MET A 24 47.08 -2.08 -19.20
CA MET A 24 46.58 -3.21 -18.42
C MET A 24 45.77 -2.77 -17.19
N GLU A 25 46.18 -1.71 -16.49
CA GLU A 25 45.42 -1.15 -15.37
C GLU A 25 44.07 -0.59 -15.84
N LEU A 26 44.03 0.07 -17.00
CA LEU A 26 42.78 0.55 -17.59
C LEU A 26 41.82 -0.60 -17.92
N LEU A 27 42.32 -1.69 -18.51
CA LEU A 27 41.50 -2.86 -18.83
C LEU A 27 40.93 -3.54 -17.57
N VAL A 28 41.75 -3.66 -16.52
CA VAL A 28 41.28 -4.21 -15.23
C VAL A 28 40.26 -3.28 -14.58
N ALA A 29 40.50 -1.96 -14.59
CA ALA A 29 39.56 -0.99 -14.04
C ALA A 29 38.20 -1.01 -14.78
N MET A 30 38.22 -1.09 -16.12
CA MET A 30 37.00 -1.20 -16.92
C MET A 30 36.22 -2.47 -16.64
N THR A 31 36.90 -3.62 -16.54
CA THR A 31 36.23 -4.90 -16.26
C THR A 31 35.58 -4.89 -14.88
N VAL A 32 36.29 -4.42 -13.84
CA VAL A 32 35.73 -4.29 -12.49
C VAL A 32 34.56 -3.29 -12.47
N PHE A 33 34.69 -2.16 -13.16
CA PHE A 33 33.63 -1.16 -13.23
C PHE A 33 32.35 -1.73 -13.87
N LEU A 34 32.47 -2.46 -14.98
CA LEU A 34 31.33 -3.08 -15.65
C LEU A 34 30.64 -4.13 -14.77
N VAL A 35 31.41 -4.92 -14.01
CA VAL A 35 30.84 -5.87 -13.05
C VAL A 35 30.03 -5.13 -11.98
N VAL A 36 30.57 -4.06 -11.40
CA VAL A 36 29.88 -3.26 -10.38
C VAL A 36 28.59 -2.63 -10.93
N VAL A 37 28.65 -2.02 -12.11
CA VAL A 37 27.47 -1.40 -12.76
C VAL A 37 26.41 -2.45 -13.05
N SER A 38 26.79 -3.65 -13.46
CA SER A 38 25.85 -4.74 -13.73
C SER A 38 25.11 -5.17 -12.46
N ILE A 39 25.83 -5.31 -11.35
CA ILE A 39 25.23 -5.63 -10.04
C ILE A 39 24.29 -4.50 -9.60
N ALA A 40 24.75 -3.25 -9.66
CA ALA A 40 23.96 -2.08 -9.28
C ALA A 40 22.67 -1.96 -10.10
N SER A 41 22.76 -2.21 -11.41
CA SER A 41 21.61 -2.20 -12.31
C SER A 41 20.60 -3.31 -11.97
N GLY A 42 21.08 -4.50 -11.62
CA GLY A 42 20.23 -5.60 -11.16
C GLY A 42 19.42 -5.24 -9.91
N VAL A 43 20.09 -4.67 -8.90
CA VAL A 43 19.44 -4.19 -7.66
C VAL A 43 18.42 -3.10 -7.96
N PHE A 44 18.79 -2.14 -8.81
CA PHE A 44 17.90 -1.03 -9.18
C PHE A 44 16.63 -1.53 -9.90
N MET A 45 16.77 -2.46 -10.84
CA MET A 45 15.64 -3.07 -11.53
C MET A 45 14.72 -3.84 -10.58
N GLN A 46 15.28 -4.53 -9.59
CA GLN A 46 14.49 -5.20 -8.57
C GLN A 46 13.73 -4.19 -7.69
N ALA A 47 14.38 -3.09 -7.29
CA ALA A 47 13.73 -2.03 -6.54
C ALA A 47 12.53 -1.43 -7.29
N LEU A 48 12.66 -1.18 -8.60
CA LEU A 48 11.55 -0.68 -9.43
C LEU A 48 10.37 -1.64 -9.51
N ARG A 49 10.64 -2.96 -9.62
CA ARG A 49 9.57 -3.98 -9.61
C ARG A 49 8.84 -4.00 -8.27
N THR A 50 9.59 -3.99 -7.17
CA THR A 50 9.03 -3.93 -5.82
C THR A 50 8.20 -2.67 -5.60
N GLN A 51 8.69 -1.51 -6.06
CA GLN A 51 7.96 -0.25 -5.95
C GLN A 51 6.60 -0.32 -6.67
N ARG A 52 6.56 -0.80 -7.91
CA ARG A 52 5.31 -0.96 -8.66
C ARG A 52 4.33 -1.89 -7.95
N ASN A 53 4.81 -3.00 -7.41
CA ASN A 53 3.99 -3.96 -6.68
C ASN A 53 3.39 -3.34 -5.40
N ILE A 54 4.18 -2.55 -4.67
CA ILE A 54 3.72 -1.85 -3.46
C ILE A 54 2.66 -0.80 -3.82
N THR A 55 2.85 -0.05 -4.91
CA THR A 55 1.87 0.95 -5.35
C THR A 55 0.52 0.32 -5.68
N ASN A 56 0.50 -0.73 -6.52
CA ASN A 56 -0.74 -1.41 -6.90
C ASN A 56 -1.47 -2.00 -5.68
N LEU A 57 -0.70 -2.60 -4.75
CA LEU A 57 -1.25 -3.11 -3.50
C LEU A 57 -1.84 -1.98 -2.64
N SER A 58 -1.13 -0.86 -2.51
CA SER A 58 -1.58 0.28 -1.72
C SER A 58 -2.89 0.86 -2.25
N GLU A 59 -3.07 0.92 -3.58
CA GLU A 59 -4.32 1.38 -4.20
C GLU A 59 -5.49 0.46 -3.85
N SER A 60 -5.28 -0.86 -3.96
CA SER A 60 -6.28 -1.87 -3.59
C SER A 60 -6.66 -1.78 -2.11
N LEU A 61 -5.67 -1.65 -1.22
CA LEU A 61 -5.89 -1.51 0.23
C LEU A 61 -6.62 -0.21 0.58
N ASN A 62 -6.31 0.90 -0.09
CA ASN A 62 -6.97 2.19 0.13
C ASN A 62 -8.44 2.11 -0.30
N ASN A 63 -8.73 1.50 -1.45
CA ASN A 63 -10.10 1.31 -1.92
C ASN A 63 -10.93 0.49 -0.95
N ILE A 64 -10.37 -0.61 -0.43
CA ILE A 64 -11.05 -1.47 0.53
C ILE A 64 -11.21 -0.78 1.87
N SER A 65 -10.20 -0.04 2.31
CA SER A 65 -10.29 0.76 3.54
C SER A 65 -11.41 1.79 3.44
N LEU A 66 -11.56 2.45 2.29
CA LEU A 66 -12.67 3.38 2.03
C LEU A 66 -14.03 2.68 2.07
N ALA A 67 -14.15 1.50 1.45
CA ALA A 67 -15.38 0.70 1.49
C ALA A 67 -15.73 0.25 2.92
N LEU A 68 -14.74 -0.25 3.67
CA LEU A 68 -14.86 -0.61 5.10
C LEU A 68 -15.25 0.58 5.95
N GLU A 69 -14.70 1.76 5.70
CA GLU A 69 -15.06 2.98 6.43
C GLU A 69 -16.49 3.42 6.12
N ARG A 70 -16.91 3.34 4.85
CA ARG A 70 -18.28 3.63 4.42
C ARG A 70 -19.29 2.68 5.09
N MET A 71 -19.02 1.37 5.08
CA MET A 71 -19.79 0.36 5.82
C MET A 71 -19.81 0.66 7.32
N SER A 72 -18.65 0.94 7.91
CA SER A 72 -18.51 1.20 9.35
C SER A 72 -19.32 2.39 9.82
N ARG A 73 -19.29 3.49 9.05
CA ARG A 73 -20.08 4.70 9.35
C ARG A 73 -21.57 4.42 9.30
N GLU A 74 -22.03 3.69 8.28
CA GLU A 74 -23.46 3.37 8.14
C GLU A 74 -23.93 2.40 9.23
N MET A 75 -23.10 1.40 9.58
CA MET A 75 -23.41 0.43 10.65
C MET A 75 -23.36 1.01 12.06
N ARG A 76 -22.57 2.07 12.31
CA ARG A 76 -22.40 2.67 13.64
C ARG A 76 -23.72 3.14 14.26
N PHE A 77 -24.63 3.63 13.43
CA PHE A 77 -25.96 4.11 13.84
C PHE A 77 -27.09 3.22 13.35
N ALA A 78 -26.75 2.04 12.80
CA ALA A 78 -27.73 1.09 12.33
C ALA A 78 -28.31 0.24 13.45
N PHE A 79 -29.48 -0.32 13.21
CA PHE A 79 -30.17 -1.23 14.10
C PHE A 79 -30.86 -2.35 13.32
N GLY A 80 -31.46 -3.30 14.04
CA GLY A 80 -32.16 -4.43 13.41
C GLY A 80 -31.22 -5.42 12.74
N PHE A 81 -29.97 -5.55 13.21
CA PHE A 81 -29.05 -6.57 12.71
C PHE A 81 -29.60 -7.98 12.95
N PRO A 82 -29.47 -8.91 11.99
CA PRO A 82 -29.97 -10.26 12.14
C PRO A 82 -29.21 -11.02 13.23
N GLN A 83 -29.86 -12.01 13.86
CA GLN A 83 -29.22 -12.89 14.87
C GLN A 83 -28.18 -13.80 14.22
N THR A 84 -28.51 -14.31 13.04
CA THR A 84 -27.62 -15.12 12.22
C THR A 84 -27.25 -14.30 11.00
N ILE A 85 -25.96 -14.13 10.75
CA ILE A 85 -25.47 -13.45 9.54
C ILE A 85 -25.09 -14.50 8.51
N ASP A 86 -25.59 -14.33 7.29
CA ASP A 86 -25.11 -15.07 6.13
C ASP A 86 -23.63 -14.77 5.87
N SER A 87 -22.91 -15.76 5.36
CA SER A 87 -21.44 -15.72 5.33
C SER A 87 -20.86 -14.52 4.59
N ASN A 88 -21.55 -13.99 3.58
CA ASN A 88 -21.06 -12.93 2.69
C ASN A 88 -21.98 -11.70 2.57
N GLN A 89 -23.06 -11.64 3.34
CA GLN A 89 -24.01 -10.53 3.28
C GLN A 89 -24.54 -10.15 4.65
N ILE A 90 -24.88 -8.88 4.82
CA ILE A 90 -25.52 -8.37 6.03
C ILE A 90 -26.58 -7.35 5.65
N THR A 91 -27.76 -7.49 6.26
CA THR A 91 -28.88 -6.58 6.09
C THR A 91 -29.22 -5.92 7.42
N PHE A 92 -29.47 -4.62 7.41
CA PHE A 92 -29.83 -3.85 8.60
C PHE A 92 -30.61 -2.59 8.22
N ILE A 93 -31.07 -1.84 9.22
CA ILE A 93 -31.72 -0.54 9.02
C ILE A 93 -30.73 0.56 9.39
N ASN A 94 -30.46 1.48 8.46
CA ASN A 94 -29.54 2.61 8.71
C ASN A 94 -30.21 3.73 9.52
N ALA A 95 -29.44 4.76 9.87
CA ALA A 95 -29.93 5.92 10.63
C ALA A 95 -31.08 6.68 9.94
N SER A 96 -31.23 6.54 8.62
CA SER A 96 -32.32 7.17 7.85
C SER A 96 -33.58 6.30 7.79
N GLY A 97 -33.61 5.15 8.49
CA GLY A 97 -34.76 4.23 8.47
C GLY A 97 -34.85 3.36 7.21
N ARG A 98 -33.83 3.35 6.34
CA ARG A 98 -33.81 2.54 5.12
C ARG A 98 -33.15 1.19 5.37
N THR A 99 -33.71 0.14 4.79
CA THR A 99 -33.09 -1.19 4.78
C THR A 99 -31.93 -1.21 3.79
N VAL A 100 -30.74 -1.53 4.30
CA VAL A 100 -29.49 -1.60 3.55
C VAL A 100 -28.96 -3.01 3.63
N THR A 101 -28.54 -3.55 2.49
CA THR A 101 -27.84 -4.82 2.37
C THR A 101 -26.46 -4.58 1.78
N TYR A 102 -25.42 -5.04 2.49
CA TYR A 102 -24.10 -5.20 1.91
C TYR A 102 -23.87 -6.66 1.55
N LYS A 103 -23.31 -6.92 0.38
CA LYS A 103 -22.97 -8.27 -0.07
C LYS A 103 -21.73 -8.26 -0.94
N LEU A 104 -21.00 -9.37 -0.96
CA LEU A 104 -19.99 -9.63 -1.98
C LEU A 104 -20.67 -10.24 -3.20
N ASN A 105 -20.60 -9.56 -4.35
CA ASN A 105 -21.10 -10.07 -5.62
C ASN A 105 -19.91 -10.28 -6.58
N GLY A 106 -19.53 -11.54 -6.79
CA GLY A 106 -18.32 -11.88 -7.52
C GLY A 106 -17.07 -11.38 -6.78
N LYS A 107 -16.53 -10.24 -7.23
CA LYS A 107 -15.29 -9.63 -6.73
C LYS A 107 -15.49 -8.25 -6.09
N VAL A 108 -16.70 -7.72 -6.17
CA VAL A 108 -17.03 -6.35 -5.80
C VAL A 108 -17.97 -6.37 -4.60
N ILE A 109 -17.74 -5.47 -3.65
CA ILE A 109 -18.69 -5.26 -2.55
C ILE A 109 -19.78 -4.33 -3.08
N GLU A 110 -21.01 -4.79 -2.98
CA GLU A 110 -22.19 -4.03 -3.37
C GLU A 110 -22.96 -3.58 -2.14
N ARG A 111 -23.55 -2.39 -2.25
CA ARG A 111 -24.54 -1.83 -1.35
C ARG A 111 -25.88 -1.78 -2.06
N HIS A 112 -26.91 -2.30 -1.42
CA HIS A 112 -28.26 -2.33 -1.96
C HIS A 112 -29.20 -1.65 -0.97
N LEU A 113 -29.96 -0.66 -1.43
CA LEU A 113 -31.06 -0.06 -0.69
C LEU A 113 -32.35 -0.73 -1.13
N LEU A 114 -33.23 -1.07 -0.18
CA LEU A 114 -34.51 -1.68 -0.51
C LEU A 114 -35.32 -0.74 -1.43
N GLY A 115 -35.65 -1.22 -2.63
CA GLY A 115 -36.36 -0.46 -3.65
C GLY A 115 -35.45 0.33 -4.61
N GLU A 116 -34.13 0.23 -4.48
CA GLU A 116 -33.15 0.83 -5.38
C GLU A 116 -32.24 -0.24 -6.02
N GLY A 117 -31.40 0.16 -6.98
CA GLY A 117 -30.41 -0.71 -7.61
C GLY A 117 -29.22 -1.02 -6.69
N ALA A 118 -28.36 -1.96 -7.12
CA ALA A 118 -27.09 -2.24 -6.46
C ALA A 118 -26.05 -1.19 -6.85
N GLU A 119 -25.37 -0.63 -5.85
CA GLU A 119 -24.26 0.30 -6.00
C GLU A 119 -22.96 -0.41 -5.61
N ALA A 120 -21.98 -0.48 -6.52
CA ALA A 120 -20.64 -0.93 -6.19
C ALA A 120 -19.97 0.09 -5.26
N ILE A 121 -19.45 -0.37 -4.11
CA ILE A 121 -18.72 0.50 -3.17
C ILE A 121 -17.20 0.29 -3.19
N THR A 122 -16.74 -0.77 -3.86
CA THR A 122 -15.34 -0.99 -4.21
C THR A 122 -15.14 -0.74 -5.70
N ALA A 123 -13.91 -0.40 -6.10
CA ALA A 123 -13.59 -0.26 -7.51
C ALA A 123 -13.53 -1.62 -8.22
N GLU A 124 -13.72 -1.61 -9.54
CA GLU A 124 -13.80 -2.83 -10.37
C GLU A 124 -12.44 -3.56 -10.50
N ASP A 125 -11.34 -2.83 -10.36
CA ASP A 125 -9.96 -3.33 -10.38
C ASP A 125 -9.52 -3.97 -9.05
N VAL A 126 -10.37 -3.91 -8.02
CA VAL A 126 -10.08 -4.45 -6.69
C VAL A 126 -10.71 -5.82 -6.51
N TYR A 127 -9.87 -6.82 -6.31
CA TYR A 127 -10.28 -8.21 -6.17
C TYR A 127 -10.57 -8.58 -4.72
N VAL A 128 -11.83 -8.46 -4.30
CA VAL A 128 -12.28 -8.98 -3.00
C VAL A 128 -12.55 -10.47 -3.12
N SER A 129 -11.70 -11.29 -2.50
CA SER A 129 -11.82 -12.75 -2.53
C SER A 129 -12.83 -13.25 -1.50
N ASN A 130 -12.96 -12.55 -0.37
CA ASN A 130 -13.84 -12.93 0.71
C ASN A 130 -14.36 -11.71 1.46
N LEU A 131 -15.62 -11.78 1.89
CA LEU A 131 -16.23 -10.80 2.77
C LEU A 131 -17.05 -11.59 3.79
N ARG A 132 -16.83 -11.31 5.06
CA ARG A 132 -17.56 -11.94 6.15
C ARG A 132 -17.93 -10.94 7.22
N PHE A 133 -19.11 -11.13 7.77
CA PHE A 133 -19.61 -10.34 8.89
C PHE A 133 -19.79 -11.24 10.11
N ILE A 134 -19.27 -10.80 11.25
CA ILE A 134 -19.39 -11.51 12.51
C ILE A 134 -20.10 -10.58 13.49
N ARG A 135 -21.23 -11.02 14.03
CA ARG A 135 -21.93 -10.30 15.08
C ARG A 135 -21.58 -10.87 16.43
N ASN A 136 -21.16 -9.99 17.33
CA ASN A 136 -20.97 -10.26 18.75
C ASN A 136 -21.86 -9.33 19.58
N GLY A 137 -22.12 -9.67 20.85
CA GLY A 137 -22.87 -8.83 21.78
C GLY A 137 -24.39 -8.94 21.69
N GLY A 138 -25.08 -8.21 22.58
CA GLY A 138 -26.53 -8.28 22.75
C GLY A 138 -27.32 -7.51 21.68
N THR A 139 -28.66 -7.59 21.75
CA THR A 139 -29.57 -6.95 20.78
C THR A 139 -29.53 -5.42 20.81
N LYS A 140 -29.31 -4.82 21.98
CA LYS A 140 -29.26 -3.35 22.16
C LYS A 140 -27.89 -2.73 21.89
N SER A 141 -26.84 -3.55 21.80
CA SER A 141 -25.47 -3.08 21.56
C SER A 141 -24.68 -4.14 20.78
N PRO A 142 -25.10 -4.43 19.53
CA PRO A 142 -24.38 -5.39 18.71
C PRO A 142 -23.03 -4.81 18.28
N ARG A 143 -22.01 -5.66 18.27
CA ARG A 143 -20.69 -5.40 17.71
C ARG A 143 -20.57 -6.17 16.41
N ILE A 144 -20.44 -5.47 15.30
CA ILE A 144 -20.27 -6.06 13.98
C ILE A 144 -18.80 -5.98 13.61
N THR A 145 -18.19 -7.12 13.37
CA THR A 145 -16.85 -7.23 12.80
C THR A 145 -16.99 -7.56 11.32
N ILE A 146 -16.47 -6.66 10.49
CA ILE A 146 -16.34 -6.84 9.05
C ILE A 146 -14.94 -7.39 8.79
N VAL A 147 -14.87 -8.49 8.04
CA VAL A 147 -13.63 -9.13 7.60
C VAL A 147 -13.65 -9.17 6.08
N ALA A 148 -12.74 -8.45 5.44
CA ALA A 148 -12.56 -8.46 3.99
C ALA A 148 -11.20 -9.04 3.65
N GLU A 149 -11.13 -9.83 2.58
CA GLU A 149 -9.90 -10.43 2.08
C GLU A 149 -9.67 -9.98 0.64
N VAL A 150 -8.45 -9.54 0.36
CA VAL A 150 -8.03 -9.02 -0.94
C VAL A 150 -6.84 -9.84 -1.39
N THR A 151 -6.86 -10.32 -2.63
CA THR A 151 -5.72 -11.06 -3.17
C THR A 151 -4.82 -10.12 -3.95
N ALA A 152 -3.56 -10.01 -3.55
CA ALA A 152 -2.54 -9.26 -4.27
C ALA A 152 -1.33 -10.16 -4.55
N ASN A 153 -0.95 -10.29 -5.83
CA ASN A 153 0.16 -11.15 -6.27
C ASN A 153 0.06 -12.57 -5.66
N ASP A 154 -1.12 -13.21 -5.78
CA ASP A 154 -1.46 -14.53 -5.25
C ASP A 154 -1.36 -14.69 -3.72
N SER A 155 -1.12 -13.61 -2.99
CA SER A 155 -1.11 -13.59 -1.52
C SER A 155 -2.38 -12.92 -0.99
N PRO A 156 -3.20 -13.62 -0.19
CA PRO A 156 -4.36 -13.00 0.45
C PRO A 156 -3.91 -12.08 1.58
N ILE A 157 -4.51 -10.89 1.63
CA ILE A 157 -4.35 -9.91 2.70
C ILE A 157 -5.73 -9.67 3.31
N GLN A 158 -5.82 -9.83 4.62
CA GLN A 158 -7.07 -9.67 5.35
C GLN A 158 -7.10 -8.33 6.07
N LEU A 159 -8.21 -7.62 5.91
CA LEU A 159 -8.54 -6.41 6.63
C LEU A 159 -9.75 -6.68 7.51
N GLN A 160 -9.68 -6.21 8.75
CA GLN A 160 -10.74 -6.39 9.72
C GLN A 160 -11.07 -5.08 10.41
N THR A 161 -12.35 -4.79 10.57
CA THR A 161 -12.83 -3.63 11.33
C THR A 161 -14.00 -4.04 12.20
N THR A 162 -13.97 -3.66 13.49
CA THR A 162 -15.06 -3.94 14.43
C THR A 162 -15.74 -2.65 14.84
N ILE A 163 -17.07 -2.63 14.75
CA ILE A 163 -17.91 -1.48 15.01
C ILE A 163 -18.94 -1.87 16.06
N SER A 164 -19.07 -1.06 17.11
CA SER A 164 -20.21 -1.15 18.02
C SER A 164 -21.32 -0.26 17.50
N SER A 165 -22.51 -0.82 17.29
CA SER A 165 -23.69 -0.03 16.97
C SER A 165 -24.20 0.69 18.22
N ARG A 166 -24.57 1.95 18.05
CA ARG A 166 -25.28 2.76 19.05
C ARG A 166 -26.64 3.14 18.48
N ILE A 167 -27.68 2.60 19.10
CA ILE A 167 -29.05 3.04 18.88
C ILE A 167 -29.17 4.43 19.51
N LEU A 168 -29.45 5.44 18.69
CA LEU A 168 -29.94 6.73 19.18
C LEU A 168 -31.43 6.55 19.40
N THR A 169 -31.82 6.28 20.64
CA THR A 169 -33.22 6.37 21.05
C THR A 169 -33.55 7.86 21.04
N ASP A 170 -34.27 8.34 20.03
CA ASP A 170 -34.94 9.63 20.15
C ASP A 170 -36.08 9.48 21.15
N GLN A 171 -36.27 10.50 21.98
CA GLN A 171 -37.26 10.51 23.08
C GLN A 171 -38.69 10.54 22.58
#